data_AF-A0A1A8G6R7-F1
#
_entry.id   AF-A0A1A8G6R7-F1
#
_cell.length_a   1.000
_cell.length_b   1.000
_cell.length_c   1.000
_cell.angle_alpha   90.00
_cell.angle_beta   90.00
_cell.angle_gamma   90.00
#
_symmetry.space_group_name_H-M   'P 1'
#
loop_
_entity.id
_entity.type
_entity.pdbx_description
1 polymer ?
#
loop_
_entity_poly.entity_id
_entity_poly.type
_entity_poly.pdbx_seq_one_letter_code
_entity_poly.pdbx_strand_id
1 'polypeptide(L)'
;YEIPDSAWSPRINISGGLKELKEKESVSITCSALTPCPHSPPVLTWTLQTDSYTQTEGNADGTMTTKIQENITLSDTHDGYSFTCSVSYPVNGGTSLRKADANTTLNVFCE
;
A
#
# COMPACT_ATOMS: atom_id res chain seq x y z
N TYR A 1 19.52 -4.14 21.03
CA TYR A 1 18.32 -3.57 20.41
C TYR A 1 18.34 -4.02 18.97
N GLU A 2 17.68 -5.14 18.71
CA GLU A 2 17.64 -5.76 17.38
C GLU A 2 16.56 -5.03 16.59
N ILE A 3 16.98 -4.24 15.60
CA ILE A 3 16.06 -3.76 14.57
C ILE A 3 15.62 -5.05 13.87
N PRO A 4 14.32 -5.41 13.87
CA PRO A 4 13.88 -6.62 13.19
C PRO A 4 14.43 -6.59 11.77
N ASP A 5 14.95 -7.73 11.32
CA ASP A 5 15.68 -7.80 10.06
C ASP A 5 14.80 -7.42 8.85
N SER A 6 13.48 -7.45 9.06
CA SER A 6 12.44 -7.09 8.10
C SER A 6 12.01 -5.63 8.22
N ALA A 7 11.88 -4.93 7.09
CA ALA A 7 11.22 -3.63 7.03
C ALA A 7 9.78 -3.71 7.55
N TRP A 8 9.20 -2.58 8.00
CA TRP A 8 7.78 -2.54 8.33
C TRP A 8 6.96 -2.94 7.11
N SER A 9 6.15 -3.98 7.27
CA SER A 9 5.24 -4.44 6.22
C SER A 9 4.21 -3.34 5.93
N PRO A 10 3.98 -3.01 4.64
CA PRO A 10 2.93 -2.08 4.30
C PRO A 10 1.56 -2.69 4.65
N ARG A 11 0.61 -1.83 4.98
CA ARG A 11 -0.78 -2.21 5.27
C ARG A 11 -1.65 -1.84 4.08
N ILE A 12 -2.44 -2.80 3.62
CA ILE A 12 -3.39 -2.59 2.53
C ILE A 12 -4.79 -2.44 3.12
N ASN A 13 -5.50 -1.40 2.70
CA ASN A 13 -6.86 -1.08 3.12
C ASN A 13 -7.71 -0.76 1.88
N ILE A 14 -8.95 -1.25 1.82
CA ILE A 14 -9.87 -1.01 0.69
C ILE A 14 -11.13 -0.36 1.25
N SER A 15 -11.60 0.74 0.65
CA SER A 15 -12.89 1.34 1.01
C SER A 15 -14.01 0.39 0.58
N GLY A 16 -14.77 -0.13 1.54
CA GLY A 16 -15.74 -1.22 1.31
C GLY A 16 -15.27 -2.57 1.88
N GLY A 17 -14.00 -2.70 2.26
CA GLY A 17 -13.43 -3.93 2.81
C GLY A 17 -13.19 -5.01 1.75
N LEU A 18 -12.28 -5.94 2.05
CA LEU A 18 -11.86 -7.01 1.10
C LEU A 18 -12.96 -8.04 0.78
N LYS A 19 -14.05 -8.07 1.54
CA LYS A 19 -15.08 -9.12 1.51
C LYS A 19 -16.39 -8.70 0.84
N GLU A 20 -16.61 -7.41 0.61
CA GLU A 20 -17.90 -6.88 0.13
C GLU A 20 -17.73 -6.10 -1.18
N LEU A 21 -16.79 -6.53 -2.02
CA LEU A 21 -16.49 -5.88 -3.30
C LEU A 21 -17.51 -6.33 -4.35
N LYS A 22 -18.26 -5.38 -4.90
CA LYS A 22 -19.27 -5.64 -5.96
C LYS A 22 -18.78 -5.16 -7.32
N GLU A 23 -19.19 -5.85 -8.37
CA GLU A 23 -18.97 -5.36 -9.73
C GLU A 23 -19.57 -3.96 -9.93
N LYS A 24 -18.92 -3.12 -10.75
CA LYS A 24 -19.29 -1.72 -11.05
C LYS A 24 -19.17 -0.76 -9.87
N GLU A 25 -18.84 -1.23 -8.68
CA GLU A 25 -18.56 -0.37 -7.54
C GLU A 25 -17.18 0.30 -7.68
N SER A 26 -17.11 1.56 -7.30
CA SER A 26 -15.84 2.30 -7.29
C SER A 26 -15.27 2.28 -5.88
N VAL A 27 -14.11 1.62 -5.73
CA VAL A 27 -13.44 1.47 -4.44
C VAL A 27 -12.08 2.16 -4.48
N SER A 28 -11.69 2.71 -3.33
CA SER A 28 -10.38 3.29 -3.07
C SER A 28 -9.50 2.26 -2.37
N ILE A 29 -8.47 1.80 -3.05
CA ILE A 29 -7.45 0.94 -2.48
C ILE A 29 -6.35 1.86 -1.96
N THR A 30 -5.96 1.67 -0.71
CA THR A 30 -4.91 2.46 -0.05
C THR A 30 -3.89 1.49 0.53
N CYS A 31 -2.64 1.64 0.13
CA CYS A 31 -1.53 0.98 0.80
C CYS A 31 -0.73 2.01 1.59
N SER A 32 -0.50 1.77 2.87
CA SER A 32 0.18 2.70 3.78
C SER A 32 1.30 2.03 4.55
N ALA A 33 2.37 2.77 4.81
CA ALA A 33 3.52 2.31 5.57
C ALA A 33 4.05 3.42 6.49
N LEU A 34 4.63 3.04 7.61
CA LEU A 34 5.21 3.99 8.57
C LEU A 34 6.43 4.66 7.97
N THR A 35 6.59 5.96 8.24
CA THR A 35 7.69 6.79 7.77
C THR A 35 8.48 7.27 8.98
N PRO A 36 9.57 6.56 9.34
CA PRO A 36 10.35 6.88 10.55
C PRO A 36 11.15 8.17 10.42
N CYS A 37 11.48 8.58 9.18
CA CYS A 37 12.35 9.70 8.89
C CYS A 37 11.73 10.55 7.76
N PRO A 38 11.26 11.79 8.04
CA PRO A 38 10.60 12.63 7.04
C PRO A 38 11.55 13.12 5.93
N HIS A 39 12.86 13.23 6.22
CA HIS A 39 13.88 13.60 5.23
C HIS A 39 14.16 12.49 4.20
N SER A 40 13.76 11.26 4.47
CA SER A 40 13.98 10.13 3.57
C SER A 40 12.75 9.24 3.57
N PRO A 41 11.64 9.73 2.98
CA PRO A 41 10.38 8.99 2.96
C PRO A 41 10.57 7.69 2.17
N PRO A 42 9.90 6.60 2.60
CA PRO A 42 9.90 5.37 1.85
C PRO A 42 9.15 5.53 0.52
N VAL A 43 9.51 4.70 -0.45
CA VAL A 43 8.79 4.59 -1.72
C VAL A 43 7.85 3.41 -1.66
N LEU A 44 6.55 3.67 -1.86
CA LEU A 44 5.52 2.65 -2.04
C LEU A 44 5.28 2.40 -3.52
N THR A 45 5.07 1.15 -3.86
CA THR A 45 4.78 0.68 -5.22
C THR A 45 3.78 -0.45 -5.14
N TRP A 46 2.97 -0.65 -6.17
CA TRP A 46 2.10 -1.82 -6.26
C TRP A 46 1.89 -2.27 -7.69
N THR A 47 1.34 -3.48 -7.87
CA THR A 47 1.08 -4.06 -9.18
C THR A 47 -0.28 -3.65 -9.78
N LEU A 48 -1.12 -2.95 -9.01
CA LEU A 48 -2.47 -2.55 -9.44
C LEU A 48 -2.45 -1.51 -10.56
N GLN A 49 -1.65 -0.45 -10.38
CA GLN A 49 -1.47 0.61 -11.36
C GLN A 49 -0.07 1.21 -11.26
N THR A 50 0.57 1.45 -12.41
CA THR A 50 1.97 1.87 -12.50
C THR A 50 2.18 3.37 -12.24
N ASP A 51 1.15 4.19 -12.45
CA ASP A 51 1.22 5.66 -12.38
C ASP A 51 0.77 6.26 -11.03
N SER A 52 0.51 5.42 -10.03
CA SER A 52 0.01 5.92 -8.75
C SER A 52 1.08 6.64 -7.95
N TYR A 53 0.72 7.80 -7.40
CA TYR A 53 1.64 8.68 -6.70
C TYR A 53 1.64 8.43 -5.19
N THR A 54 2.84 8.37 -4.60
CA THR A 54 2.99 8.22 -3.15
C THR A 54 2.85 9.56 -2.43
N GLN A 55 2.00 9.63 -1.43
CA GLN A 55 1.82 10.80 -0.57
C GLN A 55 2.33 10.50 0.84
N THR A 56 3.04 11.45 1.45
CA THR A 56 3.48 11.34 2.85
C THR A 56 2.70 12.32 3.69
N GLU A 57 2.12 11.85 4.79
CA GLU A 57 1.32 12.66 5.70
C GLU A 57 1.72 12.45 7.16
N GLY A 58 1.54 13.50 7.96
CA GLY A 58 1.65 13.45 9.42
C GLY A 58 0.31 13.06 10.03
N ASN A 59 0.29 11.95 10.77
CA ASN A 59 -0.89 11.50 11.51
C ASN A 59 -1.01 12.30 12.82
N ALA A 60 -2.23 12.42 13.35
CA ALA A 60 -2.49 13.10 14.62
C ALA A 60 -1.78 12.47 15.84
N ASP A 61 -1.36 11.21 15.70
CA ASP A 61 -0.54 10.45 16.66
C ASP A 61 0.93 10.93 16.70
N GLY A 62 1.34 11.85 15.81
CA GLY A 62 2.71 12.34 15.70
C GLY A 62 3.62 11.43 14.86
N THR A 63 3.11 10.31 14.37
CA THR A 63 3.78 9.43 13.40
C THR A 63 3.58 9.94 11.97
N MET A 64 4.56 9.74 11.09
CA MET A 64 4.38 9.98 9.65
C MET A 64 4.11 8.66 8.94
N THR A 65 3.26 8.70 7.93
CA THR A 65 2.98 7.56 7.06
C THR A 65 3.08 7.99 5.61
N THR A 66 3.70 7.16 4.80
CA THR A 66 3.61 7.27 3.35
C THR A 66 2.52 6.34 2.90
N LYS A 67 1.66 6.79 2.00
CA LYS A 67 0.57 6.02 1.41
C LYS A 67 0.53 6.19 -0.10
N ILE A 68 0.07 5.15 -0.77
CA ILE A 68 -0.27 5.14 -2.19
C ILE A 68 -1.74 4.77 -2.28
N GLN A 69 -2.52 5.54 -3.04
CA GLN A 69 -3.97 5.39 -3.10
C GLN A 69 -4.42 5.48 -4.55
N GLU A 70 -5.29 4.56 -4.96
CA GLU A 70 -5.91 4.53 -6.28
C GLU A 70 -7.40 4.23 -6.14
N ASN A 71 -8.17 4.84 -7.02
CA ASN A 71 -9.59 4.57 -7.15
C ASN A 71 -9.78 3.72 -8.39
N ILE A 72 -10.30 2.51 -8.20
CA ILE A 72 -10.61 1.60 -9.30
C ILE A 72 -12.11 1.35 -9.35
N THR A 73 -12.63 1.17 -10.56
CA THR A 73 -13.98 0.65 -10.77
C THR A 73 -13.89 -0.85 -10.94
N LEU A 74 -14.49 -1.59 -10.01
CA LEU A 74 -14.48 -3.05 -10.02
C LEU A 74 -15.25 -3.59 -11.23
N SER A 75 -14.76 -4.69 -11.78
CA SER A 75 -15.34 -5.39 -12.95
C SER A 75 -15.04 -6.88 -12.81
N ASP A 76 -15.67 -7.72 -13.62
CA ASP A 76 -15.45 -9.18 -13.60
C ASP A 76 -13.96 -9.56 -13.73
N THR A 77 -13.20 -8.79 -14.50
CA THR A 77 -11.75 -8.96 -14.68
C THR A 77 -10.92 -8.79 -13.40
N HIS A 78 -11.50 -8.18 -12.36
CA HIS A 78 -10.85 -7.98 -11.07
C HIS A 78 -11.15 -9.11 -10.09
N ASP A 79 -12.03 -10.05 -10.42
CA ASP A 79 -12.30 -11.21 -9.57
C ASP A 79 -11.10 -12.18 -9.57
N GLY A 80 -10.61 -12.52 -8.37
CA GLY A 80 -9.38 -13.29 -8.18
C GLY A 80 -8.08 -12.52 -8.47
N TYR A 81 -8.17 -11.21 -8.77
CA TYR A 81 -6.98 -10.41 -9.06
C TYR A 81 -6.14 -10.18 -7.79
N SER A 82 -4.90 -10.66 -7.80
CA SER A 82 -3.97 -10.51 -6.69
C SER A 82 -2.96 -9.42 -6.97
N PHE A 83 -2.89 -8.43 -6.09
CA PHE A 83 -1.88 -7.38 -6.18
C PHE A 83 -0.95 -7.38 -4.99
N THR A 84 0.27 -6.92 -5.25
CA THR A 84 1.30 -6.79 -4.23
C THR A 84 1.63 -5.32 -4.05
N CYS A 85 1.59 -4.84 -2.81
CA CYS A 85 2.15 -3.56 -2.42
C CYS A 85 3.55 -3.79 -1.85
N SER A 86 4.53 -3.05 -2.34
CA SER A 86 5.93 -3.10 -1.93
C SER A 86 6.39 -1.74 -1.42
N VAL A 87 6.96 -1.71 -0.22
CA VAL A 87 7.58 -0.53 0.38
C VAL A 87 9.10 -0.66 0.33
N SER A 88 9.80 0.44 0.05
CA SER A 88 11.26 0.52 0.03
C SER A 88 11.76 1.67 0.90
N TYR A 89 12.50 1.35 1.95
CA TYR A 89 13.07 2.27 2.93
C TYR A 89 14.55 2.53 2.63
N PRO A 90 14.96 3.77 2.35
CA PRO A 90 16.37 4.13 2.34
C PRO A 90 16.94 4.07 3.76
N VAL A 91 17.96 3.23 3.98
CA VAL A 91 18.70 3.13 5.24
C VAL A 91 20.19 3.46 5.01
N ASN A 92 20.93 3.73 6.09
CA ASN A 92 22.35 4.11 6.04
C ASN A 92 22.63 5.30 5.09
N GLY A 93 21.85 6.38 5.18
CA GLY A 93 22.04 7.56 4.33
C GLY A 93 21.74 7.33 2.84
N GLY A 94 20.98 6.28 2.50
CA GLY A 94 20.56 5.96 1.14
C GLY A 94 21.43 4.92 0.42
N THR A 95 22.46 4.37 1.07
CA THR A 95 23.33 3.35 0.47
C THR A 95 22.72 1.95 0.46
N SER A 96 21.70 1.70 1.29
CA SER A 96 21.00 0.42 1.33
C SER A 96 19.49 0.64 1.37
N LEU A 97 18.73 -0.28 0.78
CA LEU A 97 17.27 -0.24 0.76
C LEU A 97 16.73 -1.46 1.51
N ARG A 98 15.90 -1.23 2.52
CA ARG A 98 15.09 -2.30 3.11
C ARG A 98 13.74 -2.35 2.44
N LYS A 99 13.31 -3.53 2.01
CA LYS A 99 12.04 -3.72 1.33
C LYS A 99 11.13 -4.63 2.13
N ALA A 100 9.83 -4.37 2.07
CA ALA A 100 8.81 -5.28 2.55
C ALA A 100 7.63 -5.28 1.59
N ASP A 101 6.93 -6.41 1.52
CA ASP A 101 5.79 -6.60 0.65
C ASP A 101 4.57 -7.04 1.44
N ALA A 102 3.40 -6.70 0.91
CA ALA A 102 2.11 -7.19 1.34
C ALA A 102 1.31 -7.54 0.08
N ASN A 103 0.69 -8.72 0.06
CA ASN A 103 -0.18 -9.14 -1.02
C ASN A 103 -1.64 -9.16 -0.55
N THR A 104 -2.55 -8.94 -1.48
CA THR A 104 -3.97 -9.17 -1.25
C THR A 104 -4.67 -9.52 -2.54
N THR A 105 -5.80 -10.22 -2.41
CA THR A 105 -6.61 -10.68 -3.54
C THR A 105 -7.96 -10.00 -3.51
N LEU A 106 -8.35 -9.40 -4.63
CA LEU A 106 -9.68 -8.86 -4.86
C LEU A 106 -10.61 -10.02 -5.22
N ASN A 107 -11.75 -10.11 -4.52
CA ASN A 107 -12.79 -11.09 -4.81
C ASN A 107 -14.05 -10.27 -5.08
N VAL A 108 -14.46 -10.21 -6.34
CA VAL A 108 -15.54 -9.33 -6.81
C VAL A 108 -16.76 -10.17 -7.09
N PHE A 109 -17.86 -9.86 -6.42
CA PHE A 109 -19.11 -10.57 -6.62
C PHE A 109 -19.92 -9.93 -7.75
N CYS A 110 -20.42 -10.76 -8.66
CA CYS A 110 -21.44 -10.35 -9.62
C CYS A 110 -22.69 -9.89 -8.87
N GLU A 111 -23.30 -8.81 -9.34
CA GLU A 111 -24.64 -8.37 -8.90
C GLU A 111 -25.74 -9.08 -9.68
#